data_AF-A0A7V3BG39-F1
#
_entry.id   AF-A0A7V3BG39-F1
#
_cell.length_a   1.000
_cell.length_b   1.000
_cell.length_c   1.000
_cell.angle_alpha   90.00
_cell.angle_beta   90.00
_cell.angle_gamma   90.00
#
_symmetry.space_group_name_H-M   'P 1'
#
loop_
_entity.id
_entity.type
_entity.pdbx_description
1 polymer ?
#
loop_
_entity_poly.entity_id
_entity_poly.type
_entity_poly.pdbx_seq_one_letter_code
_entity_poly.pdbx_strand_id
1 'polypeptide(L)'
;MPRALPYNKLIDLHERGNPAFVAGTVSNGSLDDLTFIAASDDDGVIIETGHEGFSFTTLCISLHCLCNRHRIATKGNLLPDVVPLWRIPPNTRDRDHWRSAG
;
A
#
# COMPACT_ATOMS: atom_id res chain seq x y z
N MET A 1 -13.09 -0.81 28.19
CA MET A 1 -11.97 -1.25 27.34
C MET A 1 -11.66 -0.12 26.35
N PRO A 2 -10.42 0.38 26.26
CA PRO A 2 -10.13 1.44 25.30
C PRO A 2 -10.27 0.88 23.88
N ARG A 3 -10.97 1.63 23.04
CA ARG A 3 -11.31 1.33 21.65
C ARG A 3 -10.07 0.88 20.88
N ALA A 4 -10.01 -0.38 20.46
CA ALA A 4 -8.98 -0.86 19.56
C ALA A 4 -8.94 0.07 18.34
N LEU A 5 -7.77 0.62 18.02
CA LEU A 5 -7.58 1.40 16.81
C LEU A 5 -8.03 0.56 15.61
N PRO A 6 -8.65 1.16 14.58
CA PRO A 6 -9.10 0.41 13.43
C PRO A 6 -7.88 -0.28 12.79
N TYR A 7 -7.99 -1.59 12.71
CA TYR A 7 -6.90 -2.52 12.49
C TYR A 7 -6.63 -2.69 10.98
N ASN A 8 -5.37 -2.82 10.58
CA ASN A 8 -4.97 -2.91 9.18
C ASN A 8 -5.34 -4.29 8.60
N LYS A 9 -6.06 -4.31 7.46
CA LYS A 9 -6.55 -5.54 6.81
C LYS A 9 -5.46 -6.58 6.56
N LEU A 10 -4.27 -6.17 6.10
CA LEU A 10 -3.17 -7.10 5.83
C LEU A 10 -2.61 -7.72 7.11
N ILE A 11 -2.53 -6.94 8.20
CA ILE A 11 -2.09 -7.45 9.50
C ILE A 11 -3.14 -8.43 10.05
N ASP A 12 -4.43 -8.12 9.90
CA ASP A 12 -5.53 -9.02 10.29
C ASP A 12 -5.52 -10.35 9.56
N LEU A 13 -5.34 -10.32 8.24
CA LEU A 13 -5.20 -11.53 7.45
C LEU A 13 -3.99 -12.34 7.92
N HIS A 14 -2.85 -11.69 8.15
CA HIS A 14 -1.64 -12.35 8.61
C HIS A 14 -1.80 -13.00 10.00
N GLU A 15 -2.34 -12.29 10.98
CA GLU A 15 -2.54 -12.83 12.34
C GLU A 15 -3.53 -14.00 12.38
N ARG A 16 -4.49 -14.05 11.44
CA ARG A 16 -5.42 -15.17 11.28
C ARG A 16 -4.85 -16.34 10.49
N GLY A 17 -3.64 -16.22 9.95
CA GLY A 17 -3.03 -17.23 9.08
C GLY A 17 -3.69 -17.32 7.69
N ASN A 18 -4.41 -16.28 7.28
CA ASN A 18 -5.04 -16.21 5.96
C ASN A 18 -4.07 -15.60 4.93
N PRO A 19 -4.06 -16.10 3.69
CA PRO A 19 -3.32 -15.45 2.62
C PRO A 19 -3.92 -14.07 2.33
N ALA A 20 -3.05 -13.10 2.04
CA ALA A 20 -3.44 -11.81 1.48
C ALA A 20 -3.03 -11.76 0.01
N PHE A 21 -3.94 -11.30 -0.85
CA PHE A 21 -3.72 -11.12 -2.27
C PHE A 21 -3.41 -9.65 -2.53
N VAL A 22 -2.21 -9.38 -3.01
CA VAL A 22 -1.70 -8.01 -3.21
C VAL A 22 -1.49 -7.79 -4.70
N ALA A 23 -2.07 -6.71 -5.21
CA ALA A 23 -1.84 -6.25 -6.57
C ALA A 23 -0.33 -6.08 -6.81
N GLY A 24 0.10 -6.29 -8.05
CA GLY A 24 1.51 -6.17 -8.44
C GLY A 24 2.13 -4.80 -8.11
N THR A 25 3.40 -4.66 -8.46
CA THR A 25 4.12 -3.39 -8.25
C THR A 25 3.60 -2.32 -9.22
N VAL A 26 3.16 -1.19 -8.66
CA VAL A 26 2.81 0.01 -9.43
C VAL A 26 3.85 1.10 -9.22
N SER A 27 4.17 1.81 -10.30
CA SER A 27 5.05 2.97 -10.29
C SER A 27 4.51 4.08 -9.38
N ASN A 28 5.42 4.85 -8.78
CA ASN A 28 5.04 5.95 -7.92
C ASN A 28 4.34 7.04 -8.74
N GLY A 29 3.15 7.44 -8.30
CA GLY A 29 2.38 8.46 -9.01
C GLY A 29 1.63 7.95 -10.26
N SER A 30 1.55 6.63 -10.49
CA SER A 30 0.59 6.07 -11.46
C SER A 30 -0.84 6.15 -10.92
N LEU A 31 -1.45 7.34 -11.02
CA LEU A 31 -2.74 7.61 -10.39
C LEU A 31 -3.89 6.82 -11.01
N ASP A 32 -3.83 6.55 -12.32
CA ASP A 32 -4.85 5.77 -13.02
C ASP A 32 -4.85 4.31 -12.55
N ASP A 33 -3.66 3.69 -12.45
CA ASP A 33 -3.51 2.33 -11.93
C ASP A 33 -3.95 2.25 -10.47
N LEU A 34 -3.54 3.22 -9.64
CA LEU A 34 -3.93 3.25 -8.23
C LEU A 34 -5.45 3.42 -8.06
N THR A 35 -6.09 4.22 -8.90
CA THR A 35 -7.55 4.40 -8.87
C THR A 35 -8.27 3.14 -9.31
N PHE A 36 -7.76 2.46 -10.34
CA PHE A 36 -8.28 1.17 -10.79
C PHE A 36 -8.16 0.10 -9.68
N ILE A 37 -6.98 -0.02 -9.07
CA ILE A 37 -6.74 -0.97 -7.99
C ILE A 37 -7.58 -0.63 -6.75
N ALA A 38 -7.79 0.64 -6.42
CA ALA A 38 -8.66 1.04 -5.30
C ALA A 38 -10.13 0.57 -5.45
N ALA A 39 -10.56 0.25 -6.66
CA ALA A 39 -11.88 -0.33 -6.94
C ALA A 39 -11.87 -1.86 -7.03
N SER A 40 -10.69 -2.50 -7.04
CA SER A 40 -10.53 -3.95 -7.08
C SER A 40 -10.84 -4.64 -5.74
N ASP A 41 -10.85 -5.97 -5.76
CA ASP A 41 -10.98 -6.81 -4.57
C ASP A 41 -9.64 -7.23 -3.97
N ASP A 42 -8.52 -6.67 -4.44
CA ASP A 42 -7.21 -6.92 -3.86
C ASP A 42 -7.15 -6.47 -2.39
N ASP A 43 -6.35 -7.17 -1.58
CA ASP A 43 -6.13 -6.83 -0.17
C ASP A 43 -5.13 -5.69 0.02
N GLY A 44 -4.25 -5.48 -0.97
CA GLY A 44 -3.25 -4.44 -0.94
C GLY A 44 -2.61 -4.17 -2.30
N VAL A 45 -1.70 -3.18 -2.32
CA VAL A 45 -0.92 -2.79 -3.50
C VAL A 45 0.50 -2.42 -3.08
N ILE A 46 1.49 -2.73 -3.93
CA ILE A 46 2.88 -2.32 -3.69
C ILE A 46 3.19 -1.10 -4.55
N ILE A 47 3.51 0.03 -3.92
CA ILE A 47 3.96 1.24 -4.60
C ILE A 47 5.49 1.26 -4.64
N GLU A 48 6.04 1.22 -5.85
CA GLU A 48 7.47 1.17 -6.14
C GLU A 48 8.10 2.55 -6.19
N THR A 49 9.08 2.82 -5.32
CA THR A 49 9.77 4.13 -5.30
C THR A 49 11.28 4.06 -5.44
N GLY A 50 11.84 2.85 -5.59
CA GLY A 50 13.28 2.62 -5.67
C GLY A 50 13.92 3.18 -6.94
N HIS A 51 13.18 3.24 -8.06
CA HIS A 51 13.69 3.72 -9.34
C HIS A 51 13.22 5.13 -9.72
N GLU A 52 12.10 5.59 -9.17
CA GLU A 52 11.42 6.81 -9.62
C GLU A 52 11.58 8.00 -8.65
N GLY A 53 12.28 7.79 -7.54
CA GLY A 53 12.48 8.80 -6.52
C GLY A 53 11.29 8.94 -5.56
N PHE A 54 11.58 9.45 -4.37
CA PHE A 54 10.60 9.63 -3.31
C PHE A 54 10.15 11.08 -3.19
N SER A 55 8.84 11.32 -3.24
CA SER A 55 8.23 12.62 -3.01
C SER A 55 7.04 12.48 -2.07
N PHE A 56 7.03 13.25 -0.98
CA PHE A 56 5.92 13.27 -0.03
C PHE A 56 4.61 13.72 -0.70
N THR A 57 4.68 14.64 -1.66
CA THR A 57 3.49 15.09 -2.40
C THR A 57 2.89 13.94 -3.21
N THR A 58 3.72 13.20 -3.95
CA THR A 58 3.27 12.06 -4.75
C THR A 58 2.73 10.94 -3.86
N LEU A 59 3.38 10.68 -2.72
CA LEU A 59 2.89 9.74 -1.71
C LEU A 59 1.49 10.15 -1.21
N CYS A 60 1.31 11.41 -0.80
CA CYS A 60 0.02 11.89 -0.32
C CYS A 60 -1.10 11.77 -1.35
N ILE A 61 -0.82 12.07 -2.63
CA ILE A 61 -1.81 11.93 -3.71
C ILE A 61 -2.12 10.45 -3.96
N SER A 62 -1.09 9.60 -4.01
CA SER A 62 -1.24 8.14 -4.20
C SER A 62 -2.10 7.51 -3.10
N LEU A 63 -1.85 7.87 -1.84
CA LEU A 63 -2.65 7.42 -0.70
C LEU A 63 -4.11 7.90 -0.80
N HIS A 64 -4.35 9.11 -1.30
CA HIS A 64 -5.71 9.60 -1.52
C HIS A 64 -6.44 8.84 -2.63
N CYS A 65 -5.76 8.42 -3.70
CA CYS A 65 -6.37 7.59 -4.75
C CYS A 65 -6.88 6.25 -4.20
N LEU A 66 -6.16 5.67 -3.22
CA LEU A 66 -6.56 4.42 -2.56
C LEU A 66 -7.75 4.58 -1.61
N CYS A 67 -8.07 5.81 -1.20
CA CYS A 67 -9.27 6.11 -0.41
C CYS A 67 -10.52 6.18 -1.29
N ASN A 68 -10.98 5.02 -1.78
CA ASN A 68 -12.21 4.91 -2.57
C ASN A 68 -13.44 5.34 -1.74
N ARG A 69 -13.86 6.59 -1.91
CA ARG A 69 -14.91 7.23 -1.10
C ARG A 69 -16.26 6.57 -1.25
N HIS A 70 -16.56 5.99 -2.42
CA HIS A 70 -17.81 5.28 -2.65
C HIS A 70 -17.87 4.02 -1.77
N ARG A 71 -16.82 3.19 -1.79
CA ARG A 71 -16.74 1.98 -0.95
C ARG A 71 -16.73 2.31 0.54
N ILE A 72 -15.97 3.34 0.93
CA ILE A 72 -15.94 3.80 2.34
C ILE A 72 -17.34 4.22 2.81
N ALA A 73 -18.08 4.96 1.98
CA ALA A 73 -19.44 5.39 2.32
C ALA A 73 -20.41 4.22 2.50
N THR A 74 -20.23 3.11 1.76
CA THR A 74 -21.09 1.93 1.85
C THR A 74 -20.66 0.93 2.93
N LYS A 75 -19.36 0.88 3.29
CA LYS A 75 -18.77 -0.11 4.21
C LYS A 75 -19.02 0.18 5.69
N GLY A 76 -19.36 1.42 6.03
CA GLY A 76 -19.64 1.83 7.42
C GLY A 76 -18.40 1.96 8.30
N ASN A 77 -17.19 1.96 7.72
CA ASN A 77 -15.95 2.34 8.40
C ASN A 77 -14.98 3.05 7.45
N LEU A 78 -14.01 3.77 8.02
CA LEU A 78 -13.08 4.64 7.29
C LEU A 78 -11.80 3.95 6.80
N LEU A 79 -11.67 2.63 6.99
CA LEU A 79 -10.48 1.93 6.51
C LEU A 79 -10.55 1.80 4.98
N PRO A 80 -9.44 2.05 4.25
CA PRO A 80 -9.38 1.69 2.85
C PRO A 80 -9.48 0.16 2.69
N ASP A 81 -10.07 -0.29 1.58
CA ASP A 81 -10.22 -1.72 1.29
C ASP A 81 -8.92 -2.34 0.77
N VAL A 82 -8.14 -1.55 0.03
CA VAL A 82 -6.81 -1.87 -0.47
C VAL A 82 -5.78 -1.19 0.43
N VAL A 83 -4.91 -1.98 1.07
CA VAL A 83 -3.85 -1.46 1.92
C VAL A 83 -2.60 -1.12 1.11
N PRO A 84 -2.07 0.11 1.18
CA PRO A 84 -0.81 0.45 0.54
C PRO A 84 0.38 -0.17 1.27
N LEU A 85 1.25 -0.83 0.52
CA LEU A 85 2.60 -1.21 0.90
C LEU A 85 3.58 -0.31 0.14
N TRP A 86 4.51 0.31 0.85
CA TRP A 86 5.49 1.21 0.24
C TRP A 86 6.85 0.55 0.16
N ARG A 87 7.38 0.39 -1.07
CA ARG A 87 8.76 -0.08 -1.23
C ARG A 87 9.71 1.10 -1.03
N ILE A 88 10.37 1.12 0.12
CA ILE A 88 11.41 2.10 0.45
C ILE A 88 12.66 1.78 -0.38
N PRO A 89 13.32 2.77 -1.02
CA PRO A 89 14.61 2.56 -1.69
C PRO A 89 15.62 1.96 -0.72
N PRO A 90 16.62 1.20 -1.20
CA PRO A 90 17.64 0.65 -0.33
C PRO A 90 18.29 1.77 0.48
N ASN A 91 18.07 1.73 1.79
CA ASN A 91 18.69 2.66 2.72
C ASN A 91 20.20 2.41 2.66
N THR A 92 21.03 3.45 2.62
CA THR A 92 22.52 3.33 2.73
C THR A 92 23.00 2.56 3.97
N ARG A 93 22.11 2.28 4.93
CA ARG A 93 22.36 1.46 6.12
C ARG A 93 21.86 0.01 6.00
N ASP A 94 21.04 -0.29 4.99
CA ASP A 94 20.76 -1.67 4.60
C ASP A 94 21.95 -2.20 3.82
N ARG A 95 22.52 -3.25 4.39
CA ARG A 95 23.62 -4.01 3.83
C ARG A 95 23.10 -4.88 2.68
N ASP A 96 22.71 -4.24 1.58
CA ASP A 96 22.37 -4.86 0.29
C ASP A 96 23.66 -5.42 -0.39
N HIS A 97 24.39 -6.29 0.31
CA HIS A 97 25.66 -6.85 -0.16
C HIS A 97 25.54 -7.73 -1.40
N TRP A 98 24.32 -8.07 -1.85
CA TRP A 98 24.11 -8.82 -3.08
C TRP A 98 24.19 -7.95 -4.34
N ARG A 99 24.08 -6.61 -4.23
CA ARG A 99 24.22 -5.67 -5.35
C ARG A 99 25.67 -5.24 -5.63
N SER A 100 26.64 -5.68 -4.83
CA SER A 100 28.06 -5.33 -4.95
C SER A 100 28.97 -6.47 -5.43
N ALA A 101 28.39 -7.58 -5.89
CA ALA A 101 29.13 -8.61 -6.61
C ALA A 101 29.05 -8.36 -8.12
N GLY A 102 29.90 -7.46 -8.61
CA GLY A 102 30.18 -7.21 -10.02
C GLY A 102 31.65 -6.92 -10.21
#